data_AF-A0A2U3CJ15-F1
#
_entry.id   AF-A0A2U3CJ15-F1
#
_cell.length_a   1.000
_cell.length_b   1.000
_cell.length_c   1.000
_cell.angle_alpha   90.00
_cell.angle_beta   90.00
_cell.angle_gamma   90.00
#
_symmetry.space_group_name_H-M   'P 1'
#
loop_
_entity.id
_entity.type
_entity.pdbx_description
1 polymer ?
#
loop_
_entity_poly.entity_id
_entity_poly.type
_entity_poly.pdbx_seq_one_letter_code
_entity_poly.pdbx_strand_id
1 'polypeptide(L)'
;MLISLTCPKCNSSRLAGPHRVHADRGHSKVDLLGLSTATLESYSCVDCGYTEFYVDQMGRQNMINSGRFLSRHRVEPEAKVVREDYCSTCGALVTGTTLFCDNCGSKLE
;
A
#
# COMPACT_ATOMS: atom_id res chain seq x y z
N MET A 1 1.07 4.28 -19.94
CA MET A 1 0.43 3.78 -21.17
C MET A 1 -0.98 3.35 -20.83
N LEU A 2 -1.99 3.95 -21.47
CA LEU A 2 -3.40 3.61 -21.28
C LEU A 2 -3.63 2.14 -21.67
N ILE A 3 -4.04 1.33 -20.71
CA ILE A 3 -4.23 -0.12 -20.92
C ILE A 3 -5.47 -0.40 -21.78
N SER A 4 -6.50 0.48 -21.74
CA SER A 4 -7.81 0.23 -22.38
C SER A 4 -8.12 1.06 -23.62
N LEU A 5 -7.32 2.10 -23.96
CA LEU A 5 -7.64 3.11 -25.00
C LEU A 5 -9.04 3.75 -24.88
N THR A 6 -9.70 3.60 -23.73
CA THR A 6 -11.02 4.17 -23.43
C THR A 6 -10.97 4.95 -22.13
N CYS A 7 -11.79 5.99 -22.03
CA CYS A 7 -11.94 6.77 -20.82
C CYS A 7 -12.59 5.92 -19.72
N PRO A 8 -11.98 5.74 -18.55
CA PRO A 8 -12.58 4.93 -17.49
C PRO A 8 -13.80 5.60 -16.84
N LYS A 9 -14.00 6.91 -17.03
CA LYS A 9 -15.13 7.66 -16.48
C LYS A 9 -16.41 7.54 -17.34
N CYS A 10 -16.28 7.63 -18.67
CA CYS A 10 -17.43 7.70 -19.58
C CYS A 10 -17.39 6.68 -20.74
N ASN A 11 -16.36 5.82 -20.76
CA ASN A 11 -16.13 4.80 -21.79
C ASN A 11 -15.90 5.33 -23.22
N SER A 12 -15.73 6.65 -23.41
CA SER A 12 -15.39 7.22 -24.71
C SER A 12 -13.99 6.79 -25.17
N SER A 13 -13.83 6.51 -26.46
CA SER A 13 -12.53 6.27 -27.11
C SER A 13 -11.83 7.55 -27.57
N ARG A 14 -12.47 8.72 -27.43
CA ARG A 14 -11.90 10.01 -27.82
C ARG A 14 -11.00 10.56 -26.73
N LEU A 15 -9.76 10.08 -26.73
CA LEU A 15 -8.69 10.50 -25.82
C LEU A 15 -7.67 11.38 -26.56
N ALA A 16 -7.33 12.52 -25.97
CA ALA A 16 -6.26 13.42 -26.42
C ALA A 16 -5.00 13.20 -25.57
N GLY A 17 -3.82 13.14 -26.21
CA GLY A 17 -2.52 12.96 -25.55
C GLY A 17 -1.54 12.12 -26.40
N PRO A 18 -0.34 11.80 -25.89
CA PRO A 18 0.19 12.23 -24.59
C PRO A 18 0.53 13.71 -24.58
N HIS A 19 0.06 14.43 -23.57
CA HIS A 19 0.49 15.79 -23.28
C HIS A 19 1.65 15.75 -22.31
N ARG A 20 2.71 16.52 -22.56
CA ARG A 20 3.80 16.68 -21.60
C ARG A 20 3.47 17.81 -20.65
N VAL A 21 3.54 17.53 -19.35
CA VAL A 21 3.29 18.54 -18.32
C VAL A 21 4.60 19.25 -18.04
N HIS A 22 4.74 20.44 -18.60
CA HIS A 22 5.87 21.32 -18.36
C HIS A 22 5.50 22.39 -17.32
N ALA A 23 6.37 22.62 -16.34
CA ALA A 23 6.42 23.89 -15.63
C ALA A 23 7.21 24.89 -16.48
N ASP A 24 7.03 26.19 -16.30
CA ASP A 24 7.54 27.28 -17.17
C ASP A 24 9.06 27.23 -17.53
N ARG A 25 9.85 26.35 -16.91
CA ARG A 25 11.27 26.09 -17.24
C ARG A 25 11.68 24.59 -17.26
N GLY A 26 10.75 23.63 -17.41
CA GLY A 26 11.11 22.19 -17.43
C GLY A 26 9.92 21.24 -17.23
N HIS A 27 10.18 19.96 -16.94
CA HIS A 27 9.13 19.00 -16.58
C HIS A 27 8.58 19.26 -15.16
N SER A 28 7.27 19.09 -14.96
CA SER A 28 6.69 19.07 -13.62
C SER A 28 7.29 17.94 -12.80
N LYS A 29 8.08 18.29 -11.78
CA LYS A 29 8.75 17.30 -10.93
C LYS A 29 7.76 16.73 -9.94
N VAL A 30 7.59 15.41 -9.95
CA VAL A 30 7.02 14.71 -8.79
C VAL A 30 8.11 14.69 -7.71
N ASP A 31 7.80 15.22 -6.53
CA ASP A 31 8.75 15.28 -5.41
C ASP A 31 9.08 13.86 -4.92
N LEU A 32 10.24 13.37 -5.36
CA LEU A 32 10.88 12.17 -4.88
C LEU A 32 12.17 12.65 -4.20
N LEU A 33 12.12 12.84 -2.87
CA LEU A 33 13.19 13.32 -1.99
C LEU A 33 14.62 13.12 -2.55
N GLY A 34 15.12 14.10 -3.31
CA GLY A 34 16.50 14.14 -3.82
C GLY A 34 16.80 13.37 -5.11
N LEU A 35 15.80 12.82 -5.82
CA LEU A 35 16.00 12.09 -7.08
C LEU A 35 15.64 12.90 -8.34
N SER A 36 16.37 12.60 -9.41
CA SER A 36 16.19 13.22 -10.72
C SER A 36 14.83 12.84 -11.34
N THR A 37 13.99 13.87 -11.45
CA THR A 37 12.74 14.07 -12.20
C THR A 37 12.09 12.86 -12.89
N ALA A 38 10.89 12.48 -12.43
CA ALA A 38 9.93 11.78 -13.26
C ALA A 38 9.30 12.76 -14.27
N THR A 39 9.27 12.42 -15.56
CA THR A 39 8.44 13.16 -16.53
C THR A 39 6.99 12.73 -16.39
N LEU A 40 6.09 13.70 -16.37
CA LEU A 40 4.65 13.47 -16.38
C LEU A 40 4.10 13.59 -17.80
N GLU A 41 3.43 12.52 -18.22
CA GLU A 41 2.58 12.50 -19.42
C GLU A 41 1.13 12.47 -18.99
N SER A 42 0.23 13.13 -19.72
CA SER A 42 -1.20 13.05 -19.45
C SER A 42 -2.02 12.74 -20.68
N TYR A 43 -3.15 12.09 -20.45
CA TYR A 43 -4.18 11.86 -21.46
C TYR A 43 -5.50 12.41 -20.94
N SER A 44 -6.24 13.10 -21.79
CA SER A 44 -7.51 13.73 -21.44
C SER A 44 -8.64 13.25 -22.35
N CYS A 45 -9.76 12.83 -21.77
CA CYS A 45 -10.95 12.51 -22.53
C CYS A 45 -11.61 13.78 -23.07
N VAL A 46 -11.82 13.84 -24.38
CA VAL A 46 -12.43 15.00 -25.04
C VAL A 46 -13.90 15.19 -24.63
N ASP A 47 -14.60 14.10 -24.31
CA ASP A 47 -16.05 14.15 -24.09
C ASP A 47 -16.45 14.45 -22.64
N CYS A 48 -15.65 14.03 -21.65
CA CYS A 48 -15.98 14.23 -20.24
C CYS A 48 -14.90 14.95 -19.42
N GLY A 49 -13.78 15.34 -20.05
CA GLY A 49 -12.68 16.07 -19.42
C GLY A 49 -11.86 15.26 -18.41
N TYR A 50 -12.08 13.94 -18.29
CA TYR A 50 -11.29 13.10 -17.41
C TYR A 50 -9.83 13.05 -17.86
N THR A 51 -8.90 13.43 -16.97
CA THR A 51 -7.46 13.46 -17.25
C THR A 51 -6.70 12.54 -16.31
N GLU A 52 -5.88 11.66 -16.88
CA GLU A 52 -4.95 10.80 -16.13
C GLU A 52 -3.52 11.25 -16.35
N PHE A 53 -2.69 11.09 -15.31
CA PHE A 53 -1.26 11.35 -15.37
C PHE A 53 -0.49 10.04 -15.23
N TYR A 54 0.54 9.91 -16.05
CA TYR A 54 1.46 8.79 -16.10
C TYR A 54 2.87 9.30 -15.82
N VAL A 55 3.64 8.50 -15.11
CA VAL A 55 5.08 8.67 -14.98
C VAL A 55 5.79 7.87 -16.06
N ASP A 56 6.87 8.43 -16.60
CA ASP A 56 7.77 7.71 -17.50
C ASP A 56 8.43 6.50 -16.81
N GLN A 57 9.08 5.64 -17.60
CA GLN A 57 9.69 4.40 -17.09
C GLN A 57 10.79 4.69 -16.04
N MET A 58 11.56 5.76 -16.22
CA MET A 58 12.60 6.17 -15.27
C MET A 58 11.98 6.63 -13.94
N GLY A 59 10.97 7.50 -13.98
CA GLY A 59 10.21 7.95 -12.83
C GLY A 59 9.53 6.80 -12.10
N ARG A 60 8.95 5.85 -12.84
CA ARG A 60 8.40 4.60 -12.28
C ARG A 60 9.48 3.81 -11.55
N GLN A 61 10.67 3.64 -12.14
CA GLN A 61 11.76 2.90 -11.50
C GLN A 61 12.26 3.61 -10.24
N ASN A 62 12.35 4.94 -10.26
CA ASN A 62 12.71 5.74 -9.09
C ASN A 62 11.68 5.59 -7.96
N MET A 63 10.38 5.57 -8.29
CA MET A 63 9.32 5.30 -7.32
C MET A 63 9.41 3.89 -6.74
N ILE A 64 9.72 2.87 -7.56
CA ILE A 64 9.91 1.50 -7.08
C ILE A 64 11.11 1.42 -6.12
N ASN A 65 12.24 2.01 -6.50
CA ASN A 65 13.50 1.87 -5.76
C ASN A 65 13.57 2.74 -4.50
N SER A 66 12.90 3.89 -4.50
CA SER A 66 13.12 4.94 -3.49
C SER A 66 11.86 5.72 -3.13
N GLY A 67 10.69 5.31 -3.65
CA GLY A 67 9.42 5.93 -3.30
C GLY A 67 9.04 5.67 -1.84
N ARG A 68 8.36 6.65 -1.24
CA ARG A 68 7.70 6.46 0.05
C ARG A 68 6.32 5.84 -0.18
N PHE A 69 6.21 4.53 0.04
CA PHE A 69 4.93 3.85 -0.06
C PHE A 69 4.05 4.16 1.15
N LEU A 70 2.89 4.76 0.91
CA LEU A 70 1.83 4.88 1.92
C LEU A 70 1.24 3.48 2.12
N SER A 71 1.77 2.72 3.08
CA SER A 71 1.16 1.47 3.50
C SER A 71 -0.25 1.77 4.01
N ARG A 72 -1.28 1.25 3.32
CA ARG A 72 -2.60 1.09 3.92
C ARG A 72 -2.46 -0.02 4.96
N HIS A 73 -2.37 0.37 6.23
CA HIS A 73 -2.21 -0.51 7.39
C HIS A 73 -0.92 -1.35 7.41
N ARG A 74 0.02 -0.99 8.30
CA ARG A 74 0.59 -2.04 9.15
C ARG A 74 -0.57 -2.60 9.96
N VAL A 75 -1.11 -3.75 9.57
CA VAL A 75 -1.66 -4.65 10.58
C VAL A 75 -0.42 -5.09 11.36
N GLU A 76 -0.14 -4.43 12.49
CA GLU A 76 0.66 -5.07 13.52
C GLU A 76 0.02 -6.45 13.73
N PRO A 77 0.79 -7.55 13.68
CA PRO A 77 0.20 -8.86 13.91
C PRO A 77 -0.54 -8.78 15.22
N GLU A 78 -1.87 -8.95 15.20
CA GLU A 78 -2.67 -9.03 16.40
C GLU A 78 -1.94 -10.01 17.32
N ALA A 79 -1.38 -9.48 18.41
CA ALA A 79 -0.83 -10.32 19.44
C ALA A 79 -1.98 -11.24 19.81
N LYS A 80 -1.85 -12.53 19.46
CA LYS A 80 -2.76 -13.57 19.92
C LYS A 80 -2.93 -13.29 21.40
N VAL A 81 -4.15 -12.95 21.82
CA VAL A 81 -4.50 -12.90 23.22
C VAL A 81 -4.31 -14.33 23.70
N VAL A 82 -3.11 -14.64 24.19
CA VAL A 82 -2.83 -15.84 24.95
C VAL A 82 -3.72 -15.67 26.17
N ARG A 83 -4.76 -16.48 26.27
CA ARG A 83 -5.52 -16.56 27.53
C ARG A 83 -4.54 -17.09 28.56
N GLU A 84 -4.13 -16.20 29.45
CA GLU A 84 -3.36 -16.50 30.63
C GLU A 84 -4.33 -17.12 31.64
N ASP A 85 -4.42 -18.44 31.63
CA ASP A 85 -5.16 -19.17 32.66
C ASP A 85 -4.23 -19.43 33.85
N TYR A 86 -4.78 -19.51 35.05
CA TYR A 86 -4.00 -19.80 36.26
C TYR A 86 -4.47 -21.12 36.88
N CYS A 87 -3.52 -21.91 37.38
CA CYS A 87 -3.83 -23.15 38.07
C CYS A 87 -4.62 -22.85 39.36
N SER A 88 -5.82 -23.39 39.49
CA SER A 88 -6.67 -23.26 40.68
C SER A 88 -6.06 -23.87 41.95
N THR A 89 -5.10 -24.78 41.82
CA THR A 89 -4.47 -25.46 42.97
C THR A 89 -3.25 -24.72 43.51
N CYS A 90 -2.37 -24.19 42.65
CA CYS A 90 -1.11 -23.58 43.08
C CYS A 90 -0.91 -22.12 42.64
N GLY A 91 -1.80 -21.58 41.80
CA GLY A 91 -1.72 -20.21 41.29
C GLY A 91 -0.69 -19.99 40.19
N ALA A 92 -0.02 -21.04 39.70
CA ALA A 92 0.93 -20.91 38.59
C ALA A 92 0.24 -20.54 37.27
N LEU A 93 0.91 -19.72 36.45
CA LEU A 93 0.46 -19.37 35.11
C LEU A 93 0.48 -20.62 34.21
N VAL A 94 -0.63 -20.88 33.53
CA VAL A 94 -0.83 -21.98 32.60
C VAL A 94 -0.93 -21.39 31.20
N THR A 95 0.02 -21.75 30.34
CA THR A 95 0.03 -21.34 28.94
C THR A 95 -0.48 -22.48 28.05
N GLY A 96 -1.75 -22.44 27.66
CA GLY A 96 -2.31 -23.34 26.63
C GLY A 96 -2.46 -24.82 27.01
N THR A 97 -2.90 -25.62 26.03
CA THR A 97 -3.59 -26.94 26.02
C THR A 97 -2.95 -28.12 26.79
N THR A 98 -2.49 -27.91 28.01
CA THR A 98 -1.98 -28.96 28.90
C THR A 98 -3.12 -29.49 29.78
N LEU A 99 -3.18 -30.81 29.96
CA LEU A 99 -4.19 -31.46 30.83
C LEU A 99 -3.80 -31.40 32.32
N PHE A 100 -2.54 -31.07 32.61
CA PHE A 100 -1.95 -31.06 33.95
C PHE A 100 -1.05 -29.83 34.12
N CYS A 101 -0.99 -29.29 35.32
CA CYS A 101 -0.13 -28.17 35.67
C CYS A 101 1.34 -28.61 35.75
N ASP A 102 2.22 -27.94 35.02
CA ASP A 102 3.67 -28.23 35.04
C ASP A 102 4.34 -27.96 36.39
N ASN A 103 3.73 -27.12 37.23
CA ASN A 103 4.31 -26.74 38.54
C ASN A 103 3.90 -27.69 39.67
N CYS A 104 2.67 -28.21 39.67
CA CYS A 104 2.14 -29.00 40.81
C CYS A 104 1.55 -30.36 40.42
N GLY A 105 1.47 -30.67 39.11
CA GLY A 105 0.93 -31.94 38.61
C GLY A 105 -0.60 -32.08 38.71
N SER A 106 -1.30 -31.07 39.22
CA SER A 106 -2.77 -31.09 39.31
C SER A 106 -3.40 -31.05 37.94
N LYS A 107 -4.47 -31.84 37.76
CA LYS A 107 -5.28 -31.81 36.54
C LYS A 107 -5.95 -30.43 36.39
N LEU A 108 -5.88 -29.86 35.19
CA LEU A 108 -6.52 -28.59 34.85
C LEU A 108 -7.94 -28.92 34.33
N GLU A 109 -8.96 -28.26 34.90
CA GLU A 109 -10.38 -28.41 34.53
C GLU A 109 -10.85 -27.32 33.57
#